data_AF-A0AAD9IQ38-F1
#
_entry.id   AF-A0AAD9IQ38-F1
#
_cell.length_a   1.000
_cell.length_b   1.000
_cell.length_c   1.000
_cell.angle_alpha   90.00
_cell.angle_beta   90.00
_cell.angle_gamma   90.00
#
_symmetry.space_group_name_H-M   'P 1'
#
loop_
_entity.id
_entity.type
_entity.pdbx_description
1 polymer ?
#
loop_
_entity_poly.entity_id
_entity_poly.type
_entity_poly.pdbx_seq_one_letter_code
_entity_poly.pdbx_strand_id
1 'polypeptide(L)'
;MRRRPGIQGLERSRATKEHFRTLGDHVNETKQEVMRAQMGSFKQSLEEFALKYKADIRKQPEFRAQFYAMCVSIGVDPLASNKGIWNKLLGLGDFYYELGVQCVESCMILRNSVGPLMEVQVLRHHVQARAS
;
A
#
# COMPACT_ATOMS: atom_id res chain seq x y z
N MET A 1 41.73 52.78 -9.08
CA MET A 1 41.58 51.35 -9.45
C MET A 1 40.23 51.14 -10.12
N ARG A 2 40.21 50.86 -11.43
CA ARG A 2 38.98 50.66 -12.21
C ARG A 2 38.60 49.18 -12.17
N ARG A 3 37.53 48.82 -11.45
CA ARG A 3 37.03 47.43 -11.38
C ARG A 3 36.68 46.95 -12.79
N ARG A 4 37.21 45.77 -13.18
CA ARG A 4 37.04 45.20 -14.51
C ARG A 4 35.54 44.91 -14.77
N PRO A 5 34.96 45.38 -15.89
CA PRO A 5 33.59 45.05 -16.27
C PRO A 5 33.52 43.54 -16.53
N GLY A 6 32.86 42.79 -15.65
CA GLY A 6 32.76 41.32 -15.74
C GLY A 6 32.58 40.63 -14.38
N ILE A 7 33.30 41.08 -13.35
CA ILE A 7 33.22 40.47 -12.00
C ILE A 7 31.85 40.68 -11.37
N GLN A 8 31.28 41.89 -11.54
CA GLN A 8 29.96 42.23 -11.02
C GLN A 8 28.81 41.46 -11.72
N GLY A 9 29.00 41.08 -12.99
CA GLY A 9 28.03 40.24 -13.71
C GLY A 9 28.07 38.78 -13.27
N LEU A 10 29.27 38.28 -12.95
CA LEU A 10 29.50 36.92 -12.45
C LEU A 10 28.98 36.74 -11.02
N GLU A 11 29.19 37.73 -10.15
CA GLU A 11 28.58 37.76 -8.80
C GLU A 11 27.06 37.83 -8.86
N ARG A 12 26.48 38.67 -9.74
CA ARG A 12 25.03 38.71 -9.96
C ARG A 12 24.50 37.38 -10.47
N SER A 13 25.16 36.76 -11.45
CA SER A 13 24.76 35.45 -11.99
C SER A 13 24.81 34.35 -10.92
N ARG A 14 25.84 34.35 -10.07
CA ARG A 14 25.96 33.41 -8.94
C ARG A 14 24.86 33.62 -7.89
N ALA A 15 24.63 34.87 -7.49
CA ALA A 15 23.57 35.22 -6.54
C ALA A 15 22.18 34.83 -7.08
N THR A 16 21.91 35.09 -8.37
CA THR A 16 20.67 34.68 -9.03
C THR A 16 20.50 33.16 -9.05
N LYS A 17 21.57 32.40 -9.33
CA LYS A 17 21.55 30.93 -9.31
C LYS A 17 21.30 30.37 -7.91
N GLU A 18 21.92 30.94 -6.89
CA GLU A 18 21.66 30.59 -5.48
C GLU A 18 20.21 30.90 -5.10
N HIS A 19 19.67 32.03 -5.55
CA HIS A 19 18.28 32.40 -5.29
C HIS A 19 17.27 31.46 -5.96
N PHE A 20 17.53 31.06 -7.21
CA PHE A 20 16.71 30.04 -7.89
C PHE A 20 16.81 28.67 -7.22
N ARG A 21 17.97 28.31 -6.67
CA ARG A 21 18.14 27.07 -5.90
C ARG A 21 17.31 27.11 -4.62
N THR A 22 17.41 28.18 -3.82
CA THR A 22 16.62 28.33 -2.59
C THR A 22 15.12 28.34 -2.87
N LEU A 23 14.69 28.98 -3.97
CA LEU A 23 13.29 28.96 -4.38
C LEU A 23 12.85 27.55 -4.79
N GLY A 24 13.70 26.81 -5.52
CA GLY A 24 13.44 25.42 -5.88
C GLY A 24 13.32 24.50 -4.66
N ASP A 25 14.21 24.67 -3.68
CA ASP A 25 14.18 23.92 -2.43
C ASP A 25 12.89 24.20 -1.64
N HIS A 26 12.50 25.48 -1.50
CA HIS A 26 11.25 25.87 -0.85
C HIS A 26 10.02 25.31 -1.58
N VAL A 27 9.98 25.37 -2.92
CA VAL A 27 8.87 24.81 -3.69
C VAL A 27 8.78 23.28 -3.50
N ASN A 28 9.91 22.60 -3.40
CA ASN A 28 9.96 21.17 -3.14
C ASN A 28 9.45 20.83 -1.73
N GLU A 29 9.86 21.59 -0.71
CA GLU A 29 9.38 21.44 0.67
C GLU A 29 7.87 21.66 0.76
N THR A 30 7.34 22.74 0.19
CA THR A 30 5.89 22.99 0.16
C THR A 30 5.13 21.85 -0.55
N LYS A 31 5.66 21.34 -1.67
CA LYS A 31 5.05 20.19 -2.36
C LYS A 31 5.04 18.93 -1.48
N GLN A 32 6.11 18.67 -0.75
CA GLN A 32 6.18 17.53 0.17
C GLN A 32 5.18 17.65 1.32
N GLU A 33 5.02 18.84 1.90
CA GLU A 33 4.03 19.10 2.95
C GLU A 33 2.60 18.88 2.46
N VAL A 34 2.28 19.41 1.29
CA VAL A 34 0.96 19.21 0.66
C VAL A 34 0.71 17.73 0.36
N MET A 35 1.71 17.00 -0.16
CA MET A 35 1.58 15.56 -0.39
C MET A 35 1.34 14.79 0.91
N ARG A 36 2.06 15.10 1.99
CA ARG A 36 1.87 14.47 3.30
C ARG A 36 0.47 14.72 3.84
N ALA A 37 -0.02 15.96 3.75
CA ALA A 37 -1.38 16.31 4.17
C ALA A 37 -2.44 15.55 3.34
N GLN A 38 -2.25 15.48 2.02
CA GLN A 38 -3.16 14.75 1.13
C GLN A 38 -3.17 13.25 1.41
N MET A 39 -2.01 12.64 1.67
CA MET A 39 -1.92 11.23 2.07
C MET A 39 -2.63 10.96 3.40
N GLY A 40 -2.53 11.89 4.36
CA GLY A 40 -3.25 11.81 5.62
C GLY A 40 -4.77 11.82 5.43
N SER A 41 -5.28 12.77 4.64
CA SER A 41 -6.70 12.85 4.30
C SER A 41 -7.18 11.61 3.56
N PHE A 42 -6.40 11.12 2.59
CA PHE A 42 -6.76 9.92 1.83
C PHE A 42 -6.80 8.68 2.70
N LYS A 43 -5.82 8.51 3.60
CA LYS A 43 -5.81 7.40 4.55
C LYS A 43 -7.06 7.41 5.42
N GLN A 44 -7.46 8.57 5.94
CA GLN A 44 -8.69 8.71 6.71
C GLN A 44 -9.93 8.34 5.88
N SER A 45 -10.05 8.85 4.65
CA SER A 45 -11.17 8.50 3.77
C SER A 45 -11.21 7.02 3.44
N LEU A 46 -10.05 6.37 3.28
CA LEU A 46 -9.96 4.94 3.03
C LEU A 46 -10.35 4.12 4.27
N GLU A 47 -10.00 4.58 5.47
CA GLU A 47 -10.44 3.97 6.73
C GLU A 47 -11.96 4.09 6.92
N GLU A 48 -12.54 5.26 6.63
CA GLU A 48 -14.00 5.48 6.66
C GLU A 48 -14.72 4.61 5.63
N PHE A 49 -14.18 4.49 4.42
CA PHE A 49 -14.68 3.61 3.37
C PHE A 49 -14.65 2.14 3.83
N ALA A 50 -13.52 1.69 4.38
CA ALA A 50 -13.35 0.35 4.90
C ALA A 50 -14.36 0.03 6.01
N LEU A 51 -14.60 0.97 6.92
CA LEU A 51 -15.61 0.83 7.98
C LEU A 51 -17.03 0.71 7.41
N LYS A 52 -17.39 1.60 6.48
CA LYS A 52 -18.72 1.64 5.88
C LYS A 52 -19.04 0.36 5.10
N TYR A 53 -18.08 -0.16 4.34
CA TYR A 53 -18.28 -1.32 3.48
C TYR A 53 -17.64 -2.61 4.02
N LYS A 54 -17.37 -2.68 5.34
CA LYS A 54 -16.72 -3.82 5.99
C LYS A 54 -17.38 -5.15 5.67
N ALA A 55 -18.71 -5.22 5.74
CA ALA A 55 -19.47 -6.44 5.48
C ALA A 55 -19.32 -6.89 4.02
N ASP A 56 -19.36 -5.95 3.07
CA ASP A 56 -19.21 -6.22 1.65
C ASP A 56 -17.79 -6.68 1.31
N ILE A 57 -16.76 -6.04 1.88
CA ILE A 57 -15.35 -6.45 1.73
C ILE A 57 -15.15 -7.89 2.24
N ARG A 58 -15.86 -8.28 3.31
CA ARG A 58 -15.80 -9.64 3.85
C ARG A 58 -16.58 -10.64 3.02
N LYS A 59 -17.77 -10.29 2.52
CA LYS A 59 -18.66 -11.24 1.83
C LYS A 59 -18.33 -11.42 0.35
N GLN A 60 -17.95 -10.34 -0.34
CA GLN A 60 -17.83 -10.31 -1.79
C GLN A 60 -16.35 -10.34 -2.22
N PRO A 61 -15.86 -11.43 -2.85
CA PRO A 61 -14.44 -11.57 -3.20
C PRO A 61 -14.00 -10.56 -4.26
N GLU A 62 -14.86 -10.22 -5.24
CA GLU A 62 -14.55 -9.22 -6.26
C GLU A 62 -14.37 -7.83 -5.67
N PHE A 63 -15.27 -7.42 -4.79
CA PHE A 63 -15.19 -6.14 -4.10
C PHE A 63 -13.96 -6.06 -3.18
N ARG A 64 -13.62 -7.18 -2.50
CA ARG A 64 -12.38 -7.28 -1.73
C ARG A 64 -11.14 -7.07 -2.58
N ALA A 65 -11.10 -7.63 -3.79
CA ALA A 65 -9.99 -7.45 -4.72
C ALA A 65 -9.86 -5.98 -5.18
N GLN A 66 -10.99 -5.32 -5.47
CA GLN A 66 -11.00 -3.89 -5.79
C GLN A 66 -10.49 -3.03 -4.64
N PHE A 67 -10.95 -3.32 -3.41
CA PHE A 67 -10.44 -2.64 -2.20
C PHE A 67 -8.93 -2.83 -2.04
N TYR A 68 -8.42 -4.04 -2.23
CA TYR A 68 -6.99 -4.33 -2.19
C TYR A 68 -6.21 -3.52 -3.24
N ALA A 69 -6.71 -3.44 -4.47
CA ALA A 69 -6.09 -2.63 -5.53
C ALA A 69 -6.02 -1.13 -5.17
N MET A 70 -7.04 -0.60 -4.49
CA MET A 70 -7.00 0.77 -3.96
C MET A 70 -5.94 0.94 -2.87
N CYS A 71 -5.77 -0.04 -1.97
CA CYS A 71 -4.72 0.03 -0.96
C CYS A 71 -3.32 0.02 -1.60
N VAL A 72 -3.10 -0.84 -2.60
CA VAL A 72 -1.81 -0.96 -3.30
C VAL A 72 -1.44 0.32 -4.06
N SER A 73 -2.41 1.00 -4.68
CA SER A 73 -2.14 2.20 -5.48
C SER A 73 -1.56 3.37 -4.66
N ILE A 74 -1.82 3.39 -3.35
CA ILE A 74 -1.28 4.39 -2.41
C ILE A 74 -0.09 3.87 -1.58
N GLY A 75 0.37 2.64 -1.85
CA GLY A 75 1.47 2.02 -1.10
C GLY A 75 1.09 1.51 0.28
N VAL A 76 -0.19 1.19 0.50
CA VAL A 76 -0.68 0.58 1.74
C VAL A 76 -0.96 -0.89 1.51
N ASP A 77 -0.37 -1.76 2.32
CA ASP A 77 -0.70 -3.18 2.33
C ASP A 77 -1.62 -3.51 3.53
N PRO A 78 -2.89 -3.88 3.30
CA PRO A 78 -3.82 -4.21 4.38
C PRO A 78 -3.49 -5.53 5.10
N LEU A 79 -2.58 -6.34 4.57
CA LEU A 79 -2.15 -7.63 5.14
C LEU A 79 -0.74 -7.61 5.74
N ALA A 80 0.02 -6.52 5.57
CA ALA A 80 1.41 -6.45 6.03
C ALA A 80 1.61 -6.62 7.54
N SER A 81 0.59 -6.34 8.36
CA SER A 81 0.70 -6.49 9.82
C SER A 81 -0.63 -6.81 10.50
N ASN A 82 -0.60 -7.79 11.40
CA ASN A 82 -1.74 -8.18 12.24
C ASN A 82 -2.07 -7.12 13.29
N LYS A 83 -1.10 -6.27 13.61
CA LYS A 83 -1.27 -5.09 14.47
C LYS A 83 -1.68 -3.85 13.68
N GLY A 84 -1.70 -3.95 12.35
CA GLY A 84 -2.12 -2.89 11.45
C GLY A 84 -3.58 -2.51 11.66
N ILE A 85 -3.89 -1.26 11.33
CA ILE A 85 -5.23 -0.67 11.45
C ILE A 85 -6.24 -1.51 10.65
N TRP A 86 -5.84 -1.98 9.45
CA TRP A 86 -6.69 -2.77 8.56
C TRP A 86 -7.11 -4.12 9.13
N ASN A 87 -6.21 -4.83 9.84
CA ASN A 87 -6.59 -6.09 10.48
C ASN A 87 -7.63 -5.86 11.59
N LYS A 88 -7.41 -4.84 12.45
CA LYS A 88 -8.36 -4.50 13.51
C LYS A 88 -9.72 -4.05 12.96
N LEU A 89 -9.71 -3.26 11.89
CA LEU A 89 -10.93 -2.72 11.29
C LEU A 89 -11.72 -3.79 10.53
N LEU A 90 -11.06 -4.56 9.67
CA LEU A 90 -11.72 -5.44 8.71
C LEU A 90 -11.66 -6.93 9.08
N GLY A 91 -10.70 -7.36 9.90
CA GLY A 91 -10.43 -8.77 10.17
C GLY A 91 -9.84 -9.51 8.96
N LEU A 92 -9.27 -8.77 8.00
CA LEU A 92 -8.72 -9.36 6.77
C LEU A 92 -7.50 -10.24 7.06
N GLY A 93 -6.61 -9.79 7.96
CA GLY A 93 -5.44 -10.59 8.34
C GLY A 93 -5.89 -11.94 8.89
N ASP A 94 -6.76 -11.94 9.90
CA ASP A 94 -7.27 -13.16 10.53
C ASP A 94 -7.88 -14.12 9.48
N PHE A 95 -8.69 -13.61 8.55
CA PHE A 95 -9.25 -14.39 7.44
C PHE A 95 -8.16 -15.02 6.55
N TYR A 96 -7.14 -14.27 6.13
CA TYR A 96 -6.08 -14.81 5.27
C TYR A 96 -5.11 -15.73 6.02
N TYR A 97 -4.90 -15.53 7.33
CA TYR A 97 -4.16 -16.50 8.14
C TYR A 97 -4.90 -17.81 8.26
N GLU A 98 -6.20 -17.76 8.57
CA GLU A 98 -7.04 -18.95 8.63
C GLU A 98 -7.03 -19.70 7.30
N LEU A 99 -7.21 -18.99 6.18
CA LEU A 99 -7.13 -19.57 4.84
C LEU A 99 -5.74 -20.19 4.58
N GLY A 100 -4.66 -19.53 5.00
CA GLY A 100 -3.30 -20.05 4.89
C GLY A 100 -3.12 -21.36 5.65
N VAL A 101 -3.62 -21.44 6.88
CA VAL A 101 -3.60 -22.67 7.70
C VAL A 101 -4.41 -23.78 7.01
N GLN A 102 -5.63 -23.50 6.55
CA GLN A 102 -6.46 -24.47 5.83
C GLN A 102 -5.78 -25.01 4.56
N CYS A 103 -5.05 -24.15 3.82
CA CYS A 103 -4.25 -24.55 2.67
C CYS A 103 -3.11 -25.51 3.10
N VAL A 104 -2.34 -25.17 4.13
CA VAL A 104 -1.24 -26.01 4.63
C VAL A 104 -1.75 -27.36 5.11
N GLU A 105 -2.83 -27.39 5.89
CA GLU A 105 -3.45 -28.63 6.35
C GLU A 105 -3.95 -29.50 5.19
N SER A 106 -4.60 -28.88 4.20
CA SER A 106 -5.07 -29.61 3.00
C SER A 106 -3.88 -30.21 2.24
N CYS A 107 -2.77 -29.46 2.13
CA CYS A 107 -1.54 -29.98 1.54
C CYS A 107 -0.98 -31.18 2.32
N MET A 108 -1.04 -31.16 3.66
CA MET A 108 -0.58 -32.29 4.49
C MET A 108 -1.46 -33.53 4.33
N ILE A 109 -2.79 -33.36 4.28
CA ILE A 109 -3.75 -34.46 4.11
C ILE A 109 -3.58 -35.13 2.74
N LEU A 110 -3.47 -34.32 1.68
CA LEU A 110 -3.40 -34.83 0.31
C LEU A 110 -2.00 -35.30 -0.08
N ARG A 111 -0.97 -35.10 0.76
CA ARG A 111 0.42 -35.39 0.42
C ARG A 111 0.66 -36.84 0.00
N ASN A 112 0.01 -37.81 0.64
CA ASN A 112 0.21 -39.22 0.35
C ASN A 112 -0.52 -39.69 -0.92
N SER A 113 -1.57 -38.98 -1.34
CA SER A 113 -2.36 -39.33 -2.53
C SER A 113 -1.96 -38.55 -3.78
N VAL A 114 -1.64 -37.26 -3.63
CA VAL A 114 -1.32 -36.33 -4.74
C VAL A 114 0.18 -36.08 -4.85
N GLY A 115 0.94 -36.29 -3.77
CA GLY A 115 2.38 -36.04 -3.74
C GLY A 115 2.76 -34.62 -3.29
N PRO A 116 4.01 -34.18 -3.52
CA PRO A 116 4.53 -32.91 -3.02
C PRO A 116 4.09 -31.68 -3.83
N LEU A 117 3.53 -31.87 -5.03
CA LEU A 117 3.03 -30.82 -5.90
C LEU A 117 1.58 -31.13 -6.25
N MET A 118 0.73 -30.12 -6.23
CA MET A 118 -0.68 -30.26 -6.61
C MET A 118 -1.15 -29.04 -7.37
N GLU A 119 -2.16 -29.25 -8.22
CA GLU A 119 -2.85 -28.15 -8.88
C GLU A 119 -3.62 -27.30 -7.86
N VAL A 120 -3.58 -25.98 -8.03
CA VAL A 120 -4.33 -25.04 -7.19
C VAL A 120 -5.84 -25.34 -7.21
N GLN A 121 -6.36 -25.91 -8.30
CA GLN A 121 -7.76 -26.29 -8.42
C GLN A 121 -8.15 -27.42 -7.46
N VAL A 122 -7.27 -28.40 -7.27
CA VAL A 122 -7.45 -29.51 -6.31
C VAL A 122 -7.44 -28.97 -4.89
N LEU A 123 -6.46 -28.11 -4.57
CA LEU A 123 -6.37 -27.45 -3.27
C LEU A 123 -7.64 -26.63 -2.99
N ARG A 124 -8.07 -25.80 -3.95
CA ARG A 124 -9.27 -24.97 -3.84
C ARG A 124 -10.50 -25.81 -3.57
N HIS A 125 -10.70 -26.90 -4.31
CA HIS A 125 -11.85 -27.79 -4.11
C HIS A 125 -11.87 -28.40 -2.70
N HIS A 126 -10.70 -28.84 -2.21
CA HIS A 126 -10.58 -29.43 -0.87
C HIS A 126 -10.83 -28.40 0.24
N VAL A 127 -10.26 -27.19 0.11
CA VAL A 127 -10.47 -26.10 1.08
C VAL A 127 -11.95 -25.66 1.10
N GLN A 128 -12.59 -25.56 -0.06
CA GLN A 128 -14.01 -25.19 -0.16
C GLN A 128 -14.94 -26.23 0.47
N ALA A 129 -14.67 -27.52 0.27
CA ALA A 129 -15.47 -28.60 0.86
C ALA A 129 -15.43 -28.64 2.40
N ARG A 130 -14.40 -28.03 3.01
CA ARG A 130 -14.25 -27.91 4.47
C ARG A 130 -14.96 -26.69 5.06
N ALA A 131 -15.24 -25.67 4.25
CA ALA A 131 -15.81 -24.41 4.69
C ALA A 131 -17.37 -24.40 4.67
N SER A 132 -17.98 -25.48 4.19
CA SER A 132 -19.42 -25.74 4.14
C SER A 132 -19.82 -26.78 5.19
#